data_AF-A0AAP6SI58-F1
#
_entry.id   AF-A0AAP6SI58-F1
#
_cell.length_a   1.000
_cell.length_b   1.000
_cell.length_c   1.000
_cell.angle_alpha   90.00
_cell.angle_beta   90.00
_cell.angle_gamma   90.00
#
_symmetry.space_group_name_H-M   'P 1'
#
loop_
_entity.id
_entity.type
_entity.pdbx_description
1 polymer ?
#
loop_
_entity_poly.entity_id
_entity_poly.type
_entity_poly.pdbx_seq_one_letter_code
_entity_poly.pdbx_strand_id
1 'polypeptide(L)'
;MAQKISFLHKRGRRKQMKRLIIFVFFISVLASAFAQSGSTRHERNYIVEGNKLYHEERYAEAEVAYRKALQENAMNEIAQFNLAASLLRQGSASGETQKEATTILQNLTRDAENISIAEKAFYNLGNIAFNAQDYTKSIDLYKNALHKNPDNDQARENLRIAQKRLQDQQNNQDQNKDQNKDQEKKDQDKDQKQNQDQNKNQDQNKDQNKDQDKQQQQNQDQQQQQQQQQQGGISQQNAEKILKAMENEENATRARINAEKKKNGAPSRRPVTNPW
;
A
#
# COMPACT_ATOMS: atom_id res chain seq x y z
N MET A 1 12.41 -3.38 -85.62
CA MET A 1 13.33 -2.90 -84.55
C MET A 1 12.69 -1.92 -83.56
N ALA A 2 11.76 -1.05 -83.96
CA ALA A 2 11.20 0.01 -83.10
C ALA A 2 10.46 -0.47 -81.82
N GLN A 3 9.72 -1.59 -81.88
CA GLN A 3 8.97 -2.09 -80.71
C GLN A 3 9.86 -2.65 -79.58
N LYS A 4 11.04 -3.23 -79.92
CA LYS A 4 11.99 -3.76 -78.92
C LYS A 4 12.69 -2.64 -78.13
N ILE A 5 12.98 -1.50 -78.78
CA ILE A 5 13.65 -0.34 -78.17
C ILE A 5 12.71 0.38 -77.19
N SER A 6 11.42 0.53 -77.56
CA SER A 6 10.39 1.13 -76.69
C SER A 6 10.15 0.31 -75.41
N PHE A 7 10.16 -1.03 -75.50
CA PHE A 7 9.98 -1.91 -74.35
C PHE A 7 11.14 -1.85 -73.34
N LEU A 8 12.39 -1.80 -73.83
CA LEU A 8 13.59 -1.69 -72.99
C LEU A 8 13.66 -0.34 -72.25
N HIS A 9 13.29 0.76 -72.91
CA HIS A 9 13.21 2.09 -72.30
C HIS A 9 12.14 2.22 -71.20
N LYS A 10 11.02 1.48 -71.32
CA LYS A 10 9.95 1.45 -70.31
C LYS A 10 10.34 0.61 -69.08
N ARG A 11 11.11 -0.47 -69.27
CA ARG A 11 11.62 -1.34 -68.19
C ARG A 11 12.70 -0.67 -67.34
N GLY A 12 13.60 0.11 -67.96
CA GLY A 12 14.62 0.89 -67.25
C GLY A 12 14.02 1.98 -66.37
N ARG A 13 13.07 2.77 -66.91
CA ARG A 13 12.35 3.81 -66.16
C ARG A 13 11.51 3.25 -65.00
N ARG A 14 10.87 2.09 -65.16
CA ARG A 14 10.16 1.42 -64.05
C ARG A 14 11.10 0.92 -62.94
N LYS A 15 12.30 0.43 -63.27
CA LYS A 15 13.31 0.04 -62.26
C LYS A 15 13.89 1.27 -61.53
N GLN A 16 14.14 2.36 -62.25
CA GLN A 16 14.57 3.66 -61.68
C GLN A 16 13.50 4.24 -60.74
N MET A 17 12.22 4.27 -61.16
CA MET A 17 11.09 4.74 -60.33
C MET A 17 10.89 3.89 -59.08
N LYS A 18 11.02 2.55 -59.17
CA LYS A 18 10.94 1.66 -57.99
C LYS A 18 12.10 1.89 -57.01
N ARG A 19 13.32 2.13 -57.50
CA ARG A 19 14.47 2.48 -56.64
C ARG A 19 14.29 3.85 -55.97
N LEU A 20 13.74 4.83 -56.69
CA LEU A 20 13.42 6.15 -56.15
C LEU A 20 12.32 6.06 -55.07
N ILE A 21 11.27 5.26 -55.29
CA ILE A 21 10.20 5.06 -54.30
C ILE A 21 10.74 4.36 -53.03
N ILE A 22 11.58 3.32 -53.17
CA ILE A 22 12.20 2.64 -52.02
C ILE A 22 13.15 3.59 -51.26
N PHE A 23 13.88 4.45 -51.97
CA PHE A 23 14.78 5.44 -51.37
C PHE A 23 14.02 6.55 -50.63
N VAL A 24 12.91 7.05 -51.18
CA VAL A 24 12.03 8.02 -50.50
C VAL A 24 11.35 7.40 -49.27
N PHE A 25 10.96 6.12 -49.34
CA PHE A 25 10.39 5.40 -48.20
C PHE A 25 11.44 5.16 -47.08
N PHE A 26 12.71 4.96 -47.43
CA PHE A 26 13.80 4.87 -46.45
C PHE A 26 14.14 6.21 -45.77
N ILE A 27 14.01 7.34 -46.49
CA ILE A 27 14.22 8.68 -45.92
C ILE A 27 13.06 9.09 -45.00
N SER A 28 11.82 8.73 -45.34
CA SER A 28 10.66 9.03 -44.48
C SER A 28 10.64 8.24 -43.18
N VAL A 29 11.22 7.03 -43.15
CA VAL A 29 11.35 6.22 -41.92
C VAL A 29 12.47 6.75 -41.00
N LEU A 30 13.51 7.38 -41.56
CA LEU A 30 14.58 7.99 -40.75
C LEU A 30 14.17 9.31 -40.06
N ALA A 31 13.22 10.06 -40.63
CA ALA A 31 12.75 11.33 -40.07
C ALA A 31 11.85 11.17 -38.82
N SER A 32 11.26 9.98 -38.61
CA SER A 32 10.40 9.69 -37.46
C SER A 32 11.17 9.12 -36.25
N ALA A 33 12.48 8.90 -36.37
CA ALA A 33 13.27 8.14 -35.38
C ALA A 33 14.10 9.00 -34.42
N PHE A 34 14.01 10.33 -34.47
CA PHE A 34 14.79 11.23 -33.60
C PHE A 34 13.94 12.34 -32.97
N ALA A 35 12.82 11.98 -32.34
CA ALA A 35 12.40 12.74 -31.17
C ALA A 35 13.29 12.28 -30.01
N GLN A 36 14.48 12.86 -29.88
CA GLN A 36 15.25 12.72 -28.64
C GLN A 36 14.36 13.24 -27.50
N SER A 37 13.90 12.33 -26.65
CA SER A 37 13.19 12.55 -25.39
C SER A 37 14.10 13.21 -24.35
N GLY A 38 14.75 14.31 -24.74
CA GLY A 38 15.59 15.13 -23.87
C GLY A 38 14.72 16.11 -23.11
N SER A 39 14.94 16.20 -21.80
CA SER A 39 14.21 17.13 -20.95
C SER A 39 14.38 18.59 -21.42
N THR A 40 13.29 19.34 -21.58
CA THR A 40 13.33 20.75 -22.02
C THR A 40 13.54 21.69 -20.83
N ARG A 41 14.01 22.92 -21.10
CA ARG A 41 14.11 23.95 -20.04
C ARG A 41 12.71 24.30 -19.49
N HIS A 42 11.69 24.32 -20.34
CA HIS A 42 10.32 24.62 -19.95
C HIS A 42 9.74 23.54 -19.02
N GLU A 43 9.87 22.27 -19.39
CA GLU A 43 9.48 21.12 -18.55
C GLU A 43 10.11 21.21 -17.15
N ARG A 44 11.44 21.39 -17.06
CA ARG A 44 12.12 21.49 -15.76
C ARG A 44 11.63 22.67 -14.95
N ASN A 45 11.41 23.82 -15.58
CA ASN A 45 10.91 25.00 -14.89
C ASN A 45 9.51 24.75 -14.31
N TYR A 46 8.61 24.11 -15.06
CA TYR A 46 7.28 23.76 -14.56
C TYR A 46 7.33 22.75 -13.40
N ILE A 47 8.24 21.77 -13.43
CA ILE A 47 8.45 20.85 -12.30
C ILE A 47 8.92 21.61 -11.06
N VAL A 48 9.89 22.52 -11.22
CA VAL A 48 10.40 23.34 -10.10
C VAL A 48 9.32 24.26 -9.53
N GLU A 49 8.53 24.89 -10.39
CA GLU A 49 7.38 25.70 -10.00
C GLU A 49 6.34 24.88 -9.24
N GLY A 50 5.95 23.71 -9.78
CA GLY A 50 5.04 22.78 -9.13
C GLY A 50 5.55 22.32 -7.77
N ASN A 51 6.84 22.01 -7.66
CA ASN A 51 7.46 21.61 -6.39
C ASN A 51 7.34 22.74 -5.36
N LYS A 52 7.66 23.97 -5.76
CA LYS A 52 7.52 25.14 -4.88
C LYS A 52 6.07 25.29 -4.39
N LEU A 53 5.10 25.26 -5.30
CA LEU A 53 3.66 25.37 -4.98
C LEU A 53 3.19 24.25 -4.05
N TYR A 54 3.66 23.01 -4.27
CA TYR A 54 3.34 21.88 -3.43
C TYR A 54 3.86 22.06 -1.99
N HIS A 55 5.06 22.62 -1.81
CA HIS A 55 5.62 22.91 -0.48
C HIS A 55 4.92 24.07 0.21
N GLU A 56 4.33 24.99 -0.56
CA GLU A 56 3.42 26.05 -0.07
C GLU A 56 1.99 25.53 0.18
N GLU A 57 1.75 24.21 0.09
CA GLU A 57 0.45 23.54 0.23
C GLU A 57 -0.62 23.99 -0.81
N ARG A 58 -0.18 24.67 -1.88
CA ARG A 58 -1.02 25.14 -2.99
C ARG A 58 -1.21 24.03 -4.03
N TYR A 59 -1.78 22.91 -3.60
CA TYR A 59 -1.78 21.66 -4.37
C TYR A 59 -2.52 21.76 -5.71
N ALA A 60 -3.59 22.56 -5.81
CA ALA A 60 -4.29 22.79 -7.08
C ALA A 60 -3.45 23.55 -8.11
N GLU A 61 -2.61 24.47 -7.67
CA GLU A 61 -1.71 25.19 -8.55
C GLU A 61 -0.49 24.33 -8.91
N ALA A 62 -0.02 23.51 -7.97
CA ALA A 62 1.01 22.52 -8.23
C ALA A 62 0.56 21.51 -9.30
N GLU A 63 -0.68 21.01 -9.22
CA GLU A 63 -1.31 20.17 -10.24
C GLU A 63 -1.20 20.79 -11.63
N VAL A 64 -1.62 22.06 -11.77
CA VAL A 64 -1.55 22.80 -13.05
C VAL A 64 -0.12 22.85 -13.58
N ALA A 65 0.86 23.14 -12.73
CA ALA A 65 2.27 23.19 -13.12
C ALA A 65 2.79 21.82 -13.59
N TYR A 66 2.48 20.73 -12.88
CA TYR A 66 2.90 19.39 -13.30
C TYR A 66 2.21 18.95 -14.58
N ARG A 67 0.94 19.31 -14.81
CA ARG A 67 0.26 19.05 -16.09
C ARG A 67 0.94 19.81 -17.24
N LYS A 68 1.40 21.05 -17.05
CA LYS A 68 2.21 21.78 -18.05
C LYS A 68 3.55 21.07 -18.32
N ALA A 69 4.21 20.55 -17.29
CA ALA A 69 5.42 19.74 -17.50
C ALA A 69 5.13 18.47 -18.35
N LEU A 70 4.00 17.81 -18.11
CA LEU A 70 3.58 16.62 -18.87
C LEU A 70 3.12 16.93 -20.30
N GLN A 71 2.70 18.16 -20.59
CA GLN A 71 2.46 18.62 -21.96
C GLN A 71 3.77 18.72 -22.75
N GLU A 72 4.86 19.16 -22.10
CA GLU A 72 6.19 19.20 -22.71
C GLU A 72 6.81 17.80 -22.84
N ASN A 73 6.62 16.95 -21.83
CA ASN A 73 7.10 15.57 -21.82
C ASN A 73 6.14 14.65 -21.06
N ALA A 74 5.30 13.95 -21.81
CA ALA A 74 4.28 13.06 -21.25
C ALA A 74 4.85 11.88 -20.44
N MET A 75 6.11 11.51 -20.66
CA MET A 75 6.78 10.37 -20.02
C MET A 75 7.66 10.78 -18.84
N ASN A 76 7.64 12.05 -18.41
CA ASN A 76 8.42 12.48 -17.26
C ASN A 76 7.87 11.87 -15.96
N GLU A 77 8.53 10.84 -15.45
CA GLU A 77 8.12 10.10 -14.25
C GLU A 77 8.03 10.99 -12.99
N ILE A 78 8.88 12.02 -12.87
CA ILE A 78 8.88 12.96 -11.74
C ILE A 78 7.60 13.80 -11.78
N ALA A 79 7.26 14.36 -12.93
CA ALA A 79 6.05 15.16 -13.11
C ALA A 79 4.79 14.29 -12.94
N GLN A 80 4.78 13.05 -13.44
CA GLN A 80 3.69 12.10 -13.21
C GLN A 80 3.50 11.81 -11.72
N PHE A 81 4.59 11.47 -11.02
CA PHE A 81 4.53 11.17 -9.59
C PHE A 81 4.06 12.39 -8.78
N ASN A 82 4.61 13.57 -9.06
CA ASN A 82 4.26 14.79 -8.32
C ASN A 82 2.83 15.27 -8.62
N LEU A 83 2.33 15.03 -9.84
CA LEU A 83 0.92 15.22 -10.17
C LEU A 83 0.05 14.33 -9.27
N ALA A 84 0.32 13.02 -9.23
CA ALA A 84 -0.43 12.10 -8.39
C ALA A 84 -0.37 12.49 -6.90
N ALA A 85 0.79 12.91 -6.40
CA ALA A 85 0.94 13.40 -5.03
C ALA A 85 0.08 14.65 -4.76
N SER A 86 0.02 15.58 -5.71
CA SER A 86 -0.80 16.80 -5.61
C SER A 86 -2.29 16.47 -5.57
N LEU A 87 -2.75 15.60 -6.47
CA LEU A 87 -4.12 15.10 -6.52
C LEU A 87 -4.56 14.47 -5.19
N LEU A 88 -3.67 13.69 -4.56
CA LEU A 88 -3.93 13.09 -3.24
C LEU A 88 -3.95 14.10 -2.09
N ARG A 89 -3.23 15.22 -2.23
CA ARG A 89 -3.13 16.26 -1.20
C ARG A 89 -4.20 17.34 -1.26
N GLN A 90 -4.93 17.50 -2.37
CA GLN A 90 -6.01 18.49 -2.54
C GLN A 90 -7.24 18.28 -1.62
N GLY A 91 -7.11 17.52 -0.53
CA GLY A 91 -7.95 17.61 0.67
C GLY A 91 -9.29 16.88 0.60
N SER A 92 -9.81 16.64 -0.60
CA SER A 92 -11.03 15.88 -0.83
C SER A 92 -10.83 15.14 -2.13
N ALA A 93 -10.23 13.96 -2.07
CA ALA A 93 -10.15 13.09 -3.23
C ALA A 93 -11.59 12.69 -3.57
N SER A 94 -12.25 13.51 -4.41
CA SER A 94 -13.40 13.07 -5.16
C SER A 94 -13.01 11.73 -5.78
N GLY A 95 -13.97 10.82 -5.93
CA GLY A 95 -13.66 9.49 -6.45
C GLY A 95 -12.87 9.53 -7.77
N GLU A 96 -13.00 10.61 -8.55
CA GLU A 96 -12.26 10.84 -9.80
C GLU A 96 -10.80 11.24 -9.57
N THR A 97 -10.53 12.25 -8.73
CA THR A 97 -9.16 12.69 -8.41
C THR A 97 -8.33 11.56 -7.79
N GLN A 98 -8.92 10.78 -6.89
CA GLN A 98 -8.25 9.60 -6.32
C GLN A 98 -7.98 8.53 -7.36
N LYS A 99 -8.95 8.27 -8.27
CA LYS A 99 -8.79 7.28 -9.34
C LYS A 99 -7.67 7.67 -10.29
N GLU A 100 -7.62 8.93 -10.71
CA GLU A 100 -6.55 9.43 -11.59
C GLU A 100 -5.18 9.24 -10.92
N ALA A 101 -5.03 9.69 -9.66
CA ALA A 101 -3.79 9.49 -8.91
C ALA A 101 -3.42 8.00 -8.79
N THR A 102 -4.40 7.14 -8.49
CA THR A 102 -4.20 5.69 -8.39
C THR A 102 -3.71 5.10 -9.72
N THR A 103 -4.31 5.48 -10.84
CA THR A 103 -3.89 5.03 -12.18
C THR A 103 -2.46 5.48 -12.50
N ILE A 104 -2.12 6.74 -12.23
CA ILE A 104 -0.77 7.25 -12.44
C ILE A 104 0.24 6.45 -11.61
N LEU A 105 -0.03 6.24 -10.31
CA LEU A 105 0.86 5.48 -9.43
C LEU A 105 0.98 4.01 -9.88
N GLN A 106 -0.10 3.36 -10.29
CA GLN A 106 -0.06 2.00 -10.82
C GLN A 106 0.84 1.89 -12.06
N ASN A 107 0.74 2.84 -12.98
CA ASN A 107 1.62 2.87 -14.15
C ASN A 107 3.08 3.04 -13.72
N LEU A 108 3.37 3.96 -12.80
CA LEU A 108 4.72 4.17 -12.27
C LEU A 108 5.29 2.93 -11.57
N THR A 109 4.48 2.13 -10.86
CA THR A 109 4.98 0.88 -10.27
C THR A 109 5.44 -0.16 -11.30
N ARG A 110 4.90 -0.08 -12.52
CA ARG A 110 5.18 -1.03 -13.61
C ARG A 110 6.26 -0.52 -14.57
N ASP A 111 6.18 0.77 -14.90
CA ASP A 111 6.85 1.35 -16.07
C ASP A 111 8.01 2.28 -15.68
N ALA A 112 8.09 2.76 -14.44
CA ALA A 112 9.13 3.72 -14.07
C ALA A 112 10.54 3.11 -14.12
N GLU A 113 11.44 3.76 -14.84
CA GLU A 113 12.87 3.46 -14.88
C GLU A 113 13.54 3.84 -13.56
N ASN A 114 13.08 4.91 -12.90
CA ASN A 114 13.61 5.32 -11.62
C ASN A 114 13.03 4.47 -10.46
N ILE A 115 13.88 3.63 -9.88
CA ILE A 115 13.55 2.75 -8.75
C ILE A 115 12.94 3.53 -7.57
N SER A 116 13.44 4.75 -7.29
CA SER A 116 12.90 5.58 -6.21
C SER A 116 11.48 6.07 -6.50
N ILE A 117 11.12 6.29 -7.77
CA ILE A 117 9.75 6.66 -8.14
C ILE A 117 8.82 5.47 -8.03
N ALA A 118 9.21 4.30 -8.54
CA ALA A 118 8.44 3.07 -8.39
C ALA A 118 8.20 2.74 -6.91
N GLU A 119 9.22 2.89 -6.07
CA GLU A 119 9.12 2.72 -4.62
C GLU A 119 8.09 3.64 -3.97
N LYS A 120 8.21 4.95 -4.20
CA LYS A 120 7.26 5.94 -3.67
C LYS A 120 5.85 5.70 -4.19
N ALA A 121 5.70 5.22 -5.43
CA ALA A 121 4.41 4.86 -6.00
C ALA A 121 3.78 3.67 -5.27
N PHE A 122 4.54 2.60 -4.99
CA PHE A 122 4.09 1.49 -4.16
C PHE A 122 3.69 1.95 -2.76
N TYR A 123 4.49 2.81 -2.12
CA TYR A 123 4.19 3.35 -0.80
C TYR A 123 2.87 4.14 -0.78
N ASN A 124 2.67 5.05 -1.73
CA ASN A 124 1.44 5.85 -1.82
C ASN A 124 0.20 4.99 -2.14
N LEU A 125 0.32 3.99 -3.02
CA LEU A 125 -0.75 3.01 -3.24
C LEU A 125 -1.05 2.23 -1.96
N GLY A 126 -0.03 1.87 -1.19
CA GLY A 126 -0.17 1.21 0.12
C GLY A 126 -0.98 2.06 1.10
N ASN A 127 -0.73 3.37 1.14
CA ASN A 127 -1.51 4.32 1.95
C ASN A 127 -2.97 4.44 1.47
N ILE A 128 -3.19 4.47 0.15
CA ILE A 128 -4.55 4.49 -0.43
C ILE A 128 -5.32 3.23 -0.03
N ALA A 129 -4.70 2.05 -0.18
CA ALA A 129 -5.31 0.78 0.23
C ALA A 129 -5.55 0.72 1.74
N PHE A 130 -4.61 1.22 2.54
CA PHE A 130 -4.76 1.31 4.00
C PHE A 130 -5.97 2.16 4.40
N ASN A 131 -6.12 3.34 3.80
CA ASN A 131 -7.23 4.25 4.08
C ASN A 131 -8.57 3.66 3.62
N ALA A 132 -8.56 2.85 2.57
CA ALA A 132 -9.72 2.06 2.14
C ALA A 132 -9.99 0.82 3.02
N GLN A 133 -9.21 0.63 4.10
CA GLN A 133 -9.27 -0.52 5.01
C GLN A 133 -8.98 -1.88 4.32
N ASP A 134 -8.40 -1.85 3.11
CA ASP A 134 -7.89 -3.04 2.43
C ASP A 134 -6.47 -3.32 2.93
N TYR A 135 -6.38 -3.78 4.18
CA TYR A 135 -5.10 -3.98 4.84
C TYR A 135 -4.26 -5.09 4.18
N THR A 136 -4.90 -6.11 3.61
CA THR A 136 -4.20 -7.17 2.86
C THR A 136 -3.44 -6.58 1.68
N LYS A 137 -4.12 -5.78 0.84
CA LYS A 137 -3.48 -5.13 -0.30
C LYS A 137 -2.43 -4.10 0.14
N SER A 138 -2.73 -3.35 1.21
CA SER A 138 -1.80 -2.38 1.78
C SER A 138 -0.48 -3.03 2.20
N ILE A 139 -0.54 -4.18 2.87
CA ILE A 139 0.63 -4.99 3.28
C ILE A 139 1.49 -5.35 2.07
N ASP A 140 0.89 -5.85 0.99
CA ASP A 140 1.63 -6.25 -0.20
C ASP A 140 2.29 -5.06 -0.91
N LEU A 141 1.60 -3.92 -0.96
CA LEU A 141 2.13 -2.69 -1.54
C LEU A 141 3.32 -2.14 -0.72
N TYR A 142 3.23 -2.11 0.61
CA TYR A 142 4.36 -1.70 1.45
C TYR A 142 5.54 -2.67 1.36
N LYS A 143 5.31 -3.98 1.25
CA LYS A 143 6.38 -4.96 0.99
C LYS A 143 7.08 -4.68 -0.34
N ASN A 144 6.33 -4.36 -1.39
CA ASN A 144 6.92 -3.99 -2.68
C ASN A 144 7.73 -2.69 -2.60
N ALA A 145 7.25 -1.69 -1.86
CA ALA A 145 8.04 -0.48 -1.58
C ALA A 145 9.36 -0.81 -0.88
N LEU A 146 9.32 -1.60 0.20
CA LEU A 146 10.52 -2.05 0.94
C LEU A 146 11.45 -2.95 0.11
N HIS A 147 10.92 -3.67 -0.88
CA HIS A 147 11.74 -4.43 -1.81
C HIS A 147 12.54 -3.51 -2.75
N LYS A 148 12.01 -2.32 -3.07
CA LYS A 148 12.72 -1.30 -3.86
C LYS A 148 13.65 -0.43 -3.00
N ASN A 149 13.22 -0.09 -1.79
CA ASN A 149 14.03 0.64 -0.81
C ASN A 149 13.91 -0.01 0.58
N PRO A 150 14.85 -0.91 0.94
CA PRO A 150 14.86 -1.56 2.24
C PRO A 150 15.02 -0.60 3.44
N ASP A 151 15.49 0.63 3.22
CA ASP A 151 15.77 1.63 4.26
C ASP A 151 14.60 2.61 4.46
N ASN A 152 13.45 2.40 3.81
CA ASN A 152 12.26 3.21 4.05
C ASN A 152 11.58 2.83 5.39
N ASP A 153 11.98 3.49 6.46
CA ASP A 153 11.42 3.25 7.79
C ASP A 153 9.92 3.60 7.88
N GLN A 154 9.44 4.58 7.11
CA GLN A 154 8.00 4.90 7.07
C GLN A 154 7.18 3.75 6.46
N ALA A 155 7.68 3.13 5.38
CA ALA A 155 7.04 1.96 4.79
C ALA A 155 7.08 0.75 5.75
N ARG A 156 8.18 0.59 6.50
CA ARG A 156 8.31 -0.46 7.53
C ARG A 156 7.33 -0.28 8.67
N GLU A 157 7.21 0.94 9.17
CA GLU A 157 6.24 1.33 10.19
C GLU A 157 4.80 1.10 9.72
N ASN A 158 4.44 1.61 8.54
CA ASN A 158 3.09 1.46 7.99
C ASN A 158 2.74 -0.01 7.70
N LEU A 159 3.70 -0.82 7.23
CA LEU A 159 3.54 -2.26 7.06
C LEU A 159 3.15 -2.93 8.38
N ARG A 160 3.87 -2.61 9.46
CA ARG A 160 3.61 -3.17 10.78
C ARG A 160 2.21 -2.79 11.29
N ILE A 161 1.80 -1.54 11.07
CA ILE A 161 0.47 -1.07 11.47
C ILE A 161 -0.63 -1.75 10.63
N ALA A 162 -0.43 -1.90 9.32
CA ALA A 162 -1.37 -2.62 8.45
C ALA A 162 -1.54 -4.08 8.89
N GLN A 163 -0.46 -4.76 9.27
CA GLN A 163 -0.52 -6.12 9.84
C GLN A 163 -1.34 -6.17 11.14
N LYS A 164 -1.13 -5.21 12.06
CA LYS A 164 -1.91 -5.16 13.30
C LYS A 164 -3.40 -4.90 13.02
N ARG A 165 -3.72 -3.96 12.14
CA ARG A 165 -5.11 -3.67 11.75
C ARG A 165 -5.81 -4.87 11.11
N LEU A 166 -5.10 -5.63 10.27
CA LEU A 166 -5.63 -6.87 9.70
C LEU A 166 -5.93 -7.91 10.79
N GLN A 167 -5.03 -8.09 11.76
CA GLN A 167 -5.23 -9.00 12.89
C GLN A 167 -6.44 -8.57 13.75
N ASP A 168 -6.55 -7.28 14.06
CA ASP A 168 -7.68 -6.74 14.85
C ASP A 168 -9.01 -6.93 14.11
N GLN A 169 -9.02 -6.75 12.78
CA GLN A 169 -10.20 -6.98 11.94
C GLN A 169 -10.65 -8.45 11.94
N GLN A 170 -9.69 -9.40 11.94
CA GLN A 170 -9.99 -10.83 12.02
C GLN A 170 -10.54 -11.21 13.40
N ASN A 171 -9.90 -10.74 14.48
CA ASN A 171 -10.32 -11.03 15.86
C ASN A 171 -11.75 -10.53 16.15
N ASN A 172 -12.12 -9.34 15.65
CA ASN A 172 -13.46 -8.79 15.81
C ASN A 172 -14.54 -9.58 15.04
N GLN A 173 -14.18 -10.24 13.94
CA GLN A 173 -15.12 -11.11 13.21
C GLN A 173 -15.36 -12.44 13.95
N ASP A 174 -14.35 -12.97 14.63
CA ASP A 174 -14.47 -14.24 15.38
C ASP A 174 -15.25 -14.06 16.68
N GLN A 175 -15.06 -12.94 17.41
CA GLN A 175 -15.83 -12.66 18.63
C GLN A 175 -17.33 -12.45 18.37
N ASN A 176 -17.71 -11.90 17.21
CA ASN A 176 -19.12 -11.77 16.83
C ASN A 176 -19.79 -13.10 16.46
N LYS A 177 -19.01 -14.14 16.11
CA LYS A 177 -19.56 -15.49 15.84
C LYS A 177 -19.77 -16.29 17.12
N ASP A 178 -18.93 -16.11 18.13
CA ASP A 178 -19.09 -16.81 19.41
C ASP A 178 -20.23 -16.21 20.27
N GLN A 179 -20.45 -14.89 20.23
CA GLN A 179 -21.63 -14.29 20.91
C GLN A 179 -22.97 -14.74 20.31
N ASN A 180 -23.03 -15.03 19.00
CA ASN A 180 -24.26 -15.51 18.37
C ASN A 180 -24.56 -16.99 18.69
N LYS A 181 -23.54 -17.79 19.04
CA LYS A 181 -23.75 -19.19 19.49
C LYS A 181 -24.17 -19.29 20.96
N ASP A 182 -23.77 -18.33 21.80
CA ASP A 182 -24.21 -18.28 23.20
C ASP A 182 -25.62 -17.68 23.38
N GLN A 183 -26.13 -16.90 22.42
CA GLN A 183 -27.53 -16.48 22.40
C GLN A 183 -28.47 -17.59 21.93
N GLU A 184 -28.11 -18.40 20.93
CA GLU A 184 -28.94 -19.55 20.53
C GLU A 184 -29.00 -20.66 21.58
N LYS A 185 -28.02 -20.78 22.48
CA LYS A 185 -28.08 -21.72 23.62
C LYS A 185 -28.85 -21.19 24.84
N LYS A 186 -29.12 -19.89 24.94
CA LYS A 186 -29.90 -19.32 26.06
C LYS A 186 -31.41 -19.28 25.82
N ASP A 187 -31.87 -19.46 24.58
CA ASP A 187 -33.30 -19.57 24.25
C ASP A 187 -33.83 -21.01 24.23
N GLN A 188 -32.98 -22.03 24.34
CA GLN A 188 -33.42 -23.43 24.50
C GLN A 188 -33.52 -23.94 25.95
N ASP A 189 -33.06 -23.16 26.95
CA ASP A 189 -33.04 -23.57 28.36
C ASP A 189 -34.03 -22.79 29.27
N LYS A 190 -34.92 -21.97 28.69
CA LYS A 190 -35.91 -21.19 29.45
C LYS A 190 -37.25 -21.86 29.73
N ASP A 191 -37.46 -23.10 29.28
CA ASP A 191 -38.75 -23.80 29.44
C ASP A 191 -38.75 -24.93 30.48
N GLN A 192 -37.70 -25.10 31.32
CA GLN A 192 -37.68 -26.27 32.21
C GLN A 192 -37.22 -26.17 33.66
N LYS A 193 -37.11 -24.99 34.30
CA LYS A 193 -36.91 -24.93 35.77
C LYS A 193 -37.64 -23.79 36.48
N GLN A 194 -38.95 -23.95 36.65
CA GLN A 194 -39.67 -23.45 37.82
C GLN A 194 -39.87 -24.61 38.81
N ASN A 195 -38.93 -24.79 39.74
CA ASN A 195 -39.20 -25.09 41.14
C ASN A 195 -37.94 -25.37 41.96
N GLN A 196 -38.03 -24.97 43.23
CA GLN A 196 -37.26 -25.38 44.40
C GLN A 196 -35.92 -24.68 44.71
N ASP A 197 -36.06 -23.77 45.68
CA ASP A 197 -35.44 -23.83 47.01
C ASP A 197 -34.19 -23.02 47.33
N GLN A 198 -34.31 -22.45 48.54
CA GLN A 198 -33.39 -21.64 49.29
C GLN A 198 -32.17 -22.45 49.78
N ASN A 199 -31.06 -21.72 49.94
CA ASN A 199 -30.11 -21.76 51.06
C ASN A 199 -28.66 -22.25 50.78
N LYS A 200 -27.73 -21.30 51.01
CA LYS A 200 -26.35 -21.37 51.58
C LYS A 200 -25.13 -21.95 50.83
N ASN A 201 -24.08 -21.10 50.86
CA ASN A 201 -22.62 -21.32 50.84
C ASN A 201 -22.01 -21.92 49.55
N GLN A 202 -20.81 -21.57 49.06
CA GLN A 202 -19.64 -20.84 49.58
C GLN A 202 -18.73 -20.47 48.38
N ASP A 203 -17.89 -19.44 48.56
CA ASP A 203 -16.60 -19.13 47.90
C ASP A 203 -16.23 -19.72 46.51
N GLN A 204 -15.83 -18.80 45.61
CA GLN A 204 -14.62 -18.79 44.77
C GLN A 204 -14.92 -18.24 43.36
N ASN A 205 -14.68 -16.93 43.16
CA ASN A 205 -14.18 -16.40 41.87
C ASN A 205 -13.78 -14.94 42.01
N LYS A 206 -12.53 -14.71 42.42
CA LYS A 206 -11.80 -13.46 42.18
C LYS A 206 -10.60 -13.82 41.31
N ASP A 207 -10.76 -13.77 39.98
CA ASP A 207 -9.62 -13.47 39.07
C ASP A 207 -9.97 -13.27 37.58
N GLN A 208 -11.23 -13.17 37.16
CA GLN A 208 -11.56 -12.99 35.73
C GLN A 208 -11.80 -11.54 35.27
N ASN A 209 -11.60 -10.53 36.13
CA ASN A 209 -12.04 -9.15 35.82
C ASN A 209 -10.95 -8.19 35.31
N LYS A 210 -9.81 -8.69 34.80
CA LYS A 210 -8.73 -7.81 34.27
C LYS A 210 -8.66 -7.69 32.74
N ASP A 211 -9.41 -8.50 32.00
CA ASP A 211 -9.41 -8.45 30.53
C ASP A 211 -10.56 -7.62 29.93
N GLN A 212 -11.63 -7.33 30.69
CA GLN A 212 -12.73 -6.48 30.20
C GLN A 212 -12.40 -4.98 30.14
N ASP A 213 -11.51 -4.47 31.00
CA ASP A 213 -11.12 -3.06 30.99
C ASP A 213 -10.24 -2.69 29.78
N LYS A 214 -9.51 -3.64 29.19
CA LYS A 214 -8.70 -3.39 27.98
C LYS A 214 -9.54 -3.34 26.70
N GLN A 215 -10.63 -4.11 26.64
CA GLN A 215 -11.53 -4.13 25.48
C GLN A 215 -12.39 -2.87 25.37
N GLN A 216 -12.79 -2.28 26.50
CA GLN A 216 -13.60 -1.06 26.48
C GLN A 216 -12.80 0.19 26.11
N GLN A 217 -11.50 0.22 26.43
CA GLN A 217 -10.63 1.34 26.08
C GLN A 217 -10.23 1.33 24.58
N GLN A 218 -10.20 0.15 23.95
CA GLN A 218 -9.92 0.00 22.50
C GLN A 218 -11.08 0.46 21.60
N ASN A 219 -12.33 0.29 22.04
CA ASN A 219 -13.51 0.70 21.27
C ASN A 219 -13.75 2.23 21.27
N GLN A 220 -13.31 2.94 22.31
CA GLN A 220 -13.42 4.41 22.35
C GLN A 220 -12.39 5.11 21.45
N ASP A 221 -11.19 4.55 21.31
CA ASP A 221 -10.16 5.09 20.39
C ASP A 221 -10.54 4.92 18.90
N GLN A 222 -11.36 3.91 18.56
CA GLN A 222 -11.85 3.71 17.19
C GLN A 222 -12.81 4.81 16.72
N GLN A 223 -13.61 5.40 17.62
CA GLN A 223 -14.61 6.41 17.27
C GLN A 223 -14.03 7.83 17.13
N GLN A 224 -12.95 8.15 17.86
CA GLN A 224 -12.24 9.43 17.69
C GLN A 224 -11.26 9.47 16.50
N GLN A 225 -10.91 8.32 15.92
CA GLN A 225 -9.96 8.22 14.81
C GLN A 225 -10.52 8.58 13.42
N GLN A 226 -11.84 8.76 13.27
CA GLN A 226 -12.47 9.11 11.99
C GLN A 226 -12.25 10.57 11.54
N GLN A 227 -11.70 11.45 12.38
CA GLN A 227 -11.58 12.89 12.07
C GLN A 227 -10.19 13.41 11.66
N GLN A 228 -9.13 12.59 11.69
CA GLN A 228 -7.75 13.05 11.38
C GLN A 228 -7.17 12.55 10.04
N GLN A 229 -8.01 12.08 9.12
CA GLN A 229 -7.59 11.41 7.88
C GLN A 229 -7.19 12.34 6.71
N GLN A 230 -6.84 13.60 6.95
CA GLN A 230 -6.59 14.59 5.88
C GLN A 230 -5.17 14.58 5.29
N GLN A 231 -4.26 13.68 5.71
CA GLN A 231 -2.89 13.65 5.17
C GLN A 231 -2.44 12.27 4.66
N GLY A 232 -3.14 11.65 3.72
CA GLY A 232 -2.57 10.64 2.79
C GLY A 232 -1.74 9.48 3.38
N GLY A 233 -1.91 9.16 4.66
CA GLY A 233 -1.11 8.23 5.44
C GLY A 233 -1.59 8.15 6.89
N ILE A 234 -1.05 7.21 7.65
CA ILE A 234 -1.37 7.04 9.08
C ILE A 234 -0.84 8.26 9.83
N SER A 235 -1.69 8.94 10.62
CA SER A 235 -1.24 10.03 11.50
C SER A 235 -0.12 9.54 12.42
N GLN A 236 1.00 10.26 12.48
CA GLN A 236 2.19 9.86 13.25
C GLN A 236 1.88 9.53 14.72
N GLN A 237 0.95 10.25 15.34
CA GLN A 237 0.54 9.99 16.72
C GLN A 237 -0.22 8.67 16.88
N ASN A 238 -1.07 8.32 15.90
CA ASN A 238 -1.78 7.05 15.90
C ASN A 238 -0.82 5.89 15.59
N ALA A 239 0.14 6.11 14.70
CA ALA A 239 1.20 5.18 14.39
C ALA A 239 2.00 4.84 15.66
N GLU A 240 2.51 5.85 16.37
CA GLU A 240 3.33 5.67 17.57
C GLU A 240 2.61 4.90 18.69
N LYS A 241 1.31 5.16 18.92
CA LYS A 241 0.51 4.41 19.89
C LYS A 241 0.41 2.92 19.53
N ILE A 242 0.09 2.62 18.27
CA ILE A 242 0.00 1.23 17.76
C ILE A 242 1.37 0.56 17.87
N LEU A 243 2.41 1.29 17.49
CA LEU A 243 3.79 0.82 17.52
C LEU A 243 4.24 0.42 18.93
N LYS A 244 3.95 1.26 19.93
CA LYS A 244 4.27 0.99 21.34
C LYS A 244 3.48 -0.19 21.89
N ALA A 245 2.20 -0.32 21.52
CA ALA A 245 1.39 -1.47 21.90
C ALA A 245 1.99 -2.78 21.37
N MET A 246 2.42 -2.80 20.11
CA MET A 246 3.05 -3.97 19.51
C MET A 246 4.41 -4.32 20.12
N GLU A 247 5.23 -3.32 20.46
CA GLU A 247 6.50 -3.57 21.15
C GLU A 247 6.28 -4.22 22.52
N ASN A 248 5.27 -3.77 23.28
CA ASN A 248 4.91 -4.37 24.55
C ASN A 248 4.43 -5.83 24.39
N GLU A 249 3.61 -6.12 23.37
CA GLU A 249 3.17 -7.48 23.04
C GLU A 249 4.33 -8.39 22.64
N GLU A 250 5.27 -7.90 21.84
CA GLU A 250 6.46 -8.63 21.42
C GLU A 250 7.37 -8.92 22.61
N ASN A 251 7.66 -7.93 23.45
CA ASN A 251 8.47 -8.09 24.65
C ASN A 251 7.84 -9.10 25.62
N ALA A 252 6.52 -9.06 25.82
CA ALA A 252 5.79 -10.03 26.62
C ALA A 252 5.90 -11.46 26.04
N THR A 253 5.78 -11.61 24.72
CA THR A 253 5.90 -12.90 24.03
C THR A 253 7.32 -13.44 24.13
N ARG A 254 8.34 -12.61 23.91
CA ARG A 254 9.75 -12.96 24.08
C ARG A 254 10.05 -13.41 25.51
N ALA A 255 9.52 -12.70 26.51
CA ALA A 255 9.66 -13.08 27.91
C ALA A 255 9.04 -14.45 28.21
N ARG A 256 7.85 -14.74 27.65
CA ARG A 256 7.18 -16.03 27.79
C ARG A 256 8.01 -17.17 27.18
N ILE A 257 8.48 -17.01 25.94
CA ILE A 257 9.33 -18.01 25.26
C ILE A 257 10.62 -18.25 26.05
N ASN A 258 11.25 -17.19 26.55
CA ASN A 258 12.47 -17.31 27.36
C ASN A 258 12.23 -18.02 28.70
N ALA A 259 11.09 -17.77 29.36
CA ALA A 259 10.69 -18.47 30.58
C ALA A 259 10.41 -19.96 30.31
N GLU A 260 9.78 -20.28 29.19
CA GLU A 260 9.50 -21.65 28.76
C GLU A 260 10.79 -22.41 28.40
N LYS A 261 11.71 -21.77 27.68
CA LYS A 261 13.06 -22.33 27.43
C LYS A 261 13.83 -22.59 28.72
N LYS A 262 13.71 -21.73 29.74
CA LYS A 262 14.33 -21.97 31.06
C LYS A 262 13.69 -23.14 31.81
N LYS A 263 12.38 -23.34 31.68
CA LYS A 263 11.67 -24.50 32.27
C LYS A 263 12.00 -25.82 31.56
N ASN A 264 12.16 -25.79 30.23
CA ASN A 264 12.40 -26.98 29.41
C ASN A 264 13.90 -27.26 29.14
N GLY A 265 14.80 -26.34 29.52
CA GLY A 265 16.25 -26.39 29.27
C GLY A 265 17.10 -26.92 30.42
N ALA A 266 16.52 -27.47 31.48
CA ALA A 266 17.29 -28.23 32.47
C ALA A 266 17.41 -29.69 31.98
N PRO A 267 18.58 -30.17 31.54
CA PRO A 267 18.76 -31.60 31.34
C PRO A 267 18.58 -32.27 32.70
N SER A 268 17.51 -33.04 32.87
CA SER A 268 17.44 -34.04 33.94
C SER A 268 18.55 -35.07 33.70
N ARG A 269 19.77 -34.76 34.12
CA ARG A 269 20.80 -35.76 34.40
C ARG A 269 20.31 -36.51 35.63
N ARG A 270 19.42 -37.48 35.42
CA ARG A 270 19.20 -38.54 36.41
C ARG A 270 20.50 -39.34 36.43
N PRO A 271 21.23 -39.40 37.56
CA PRO A 271 22.35 -40.34 37.64
C PRO A 271 21.75 -41.74 37.58
N VAL A 272 22.10 -42.49 36.54
CA VAL A 272 21.79 -43.91 36.45
C VAL A 272 22.67 -44.60 37.49
N THR A 273 22.15 -44.81 38.69
CA THR A 273 22.74 -45.71 39.67
C THR A 273 22.09 -47.07 39.49
N ASN A 274 22.77 -47.98 38.79
CA ASN A 274 22.48 -49.41 38.90
C ASN A 274 23.34 -50.01 39.99
N PRO A 275 22.78 -50.44 41.13
CA PRO A 275 23.35 -51.49 41.93
C PRO A 275 22.56 -52.78 41.68
N TRP A 276 23.19 -53.71 40.95
CA TRP A 276 22.78 -55.10 40.68
C TRP A 276 21.66 -55.30 39.66
#